data_AF-A0A0K0D8J0-F1
#
_entry.id   AF-A0A0K0D8J0-F1
#
_cell.length_a   1.000
_cell.length_b   1.000
_cell.length_c   1.000
_cell.angle_alpha   90.00
_cell.angle_beta   90.00
_cell.angle_gamma   90.00
#
_symmetry.space_group_name_H-M   'P 1'
#
loop_
_entity.id
_entity.type
_entity.pdbx_description
1 polymer ?
#
loop_
_entity_poly.entity_id
_entity_poly.type
_entity_poly.pdbx_seq_one_letter_code
_entity_poly.pdbx_strand_id
1 'polypeptide(L)'
;LEQKHKCCFVDLWHDLIASSLRTPLGVETWRNGAAKDIGSQCGDGANVYDVTKVQLPSGNFSSSKDHSKWGVSMKESMPYTCIGDINRQTSQFKRGGGAACIQSKALWTALYNSVVTFEGCNING
;
A
#
# COMPACT_ATOMS: atom_id res chain seq x y z
N LEU A 1 -3.24 14.83 1.28
CA LEU A 1 -2.67 14.42 2.57
C LEU A 1 -3.80 13.71 3.30
N GLU A 2 -3.65 12.41 3.55
CA GLU A 2 -4.65 11.62 4.28
C GLU A 2 -4.08 11.28 5.65
N GLN A 3 -4.85 11.45 6.72
CA GLN A 3 -4.39 11.25 8.09
C GLN A 3 -5.39 10.41 8.88
N LYS A 4 -4.86 9.57 9.76
CA LYS A 4 -5.61 8.77 10.72
C LYS A 4 -5.19 9.13 12.14
N HIS A 5 -6.18 9.39 13.00
CA HIS A 5 -5.98 9.54 14.44
C HIS A 5 -6.03 8.18 15.16
N LYS A 6 -5.41 8.09 16.35
CA LYS A 6 -5.16 6.86 17.11
C LYS A 6 -6.41 5.99 17.43
N CYS A 7 -7.61 6.57 17.34
CA CYS A 7 -8.85 6.04 17.91
C CYS A 7 -9.46 4.83 17.19
N CYS A 8 -9.21 4.66 15.90
CA CYS A 8 -10.32 4.19 15.07
C CYS A 8 -10.12 2.84 14.35
N PHE A 9 -9.11 2.04 14.71
CA PHE A 9 -8.94 0.64 14.23
C PHE A 9 -9.05 0.39 12.70
N VAL A 10 -8.80 1.41 11.88
CA VAL A 10 -8.91 1.32 10.41
C VAL A 10 -7.58 1.01 9.72
N ASP A 11 -7.61 0.36 8.56
CA ASP A 11 -6.48 0.29 7.64
C ASP A 11 -6.35 1.62 6.89
N LEU A 12 -5.27 2.38 7.17
CA LEU A 12 -5.01 3.67 6.52
C LEU A 12 -5.02 3.55 4.99
N TRP A 13 -4.47 2.47 4.46
CA TRP A 13 -4.30 2.32 3.02
C TRP A 13 -5.61 1.99 2.32
N HIS A 14 -6.42 1.11 2.91
CA HIS A 14 -7.69 0.68 2.34
C HIS A 14 -8.85 1.64 2.70
N ASP A 15 -9.11 1.83 3.99
CA ASP A 15 -10.31 2.50 4.48
C ASP A 15 -10.27 4.02 4.27
N LEU A 16 -9.07 4.60 4.10
CA LEU A 16 -8.89 6.02 3.84
C LEU A 16 -8.36 6.29 2.44
N ILE A 17 -7.13 5.86 2.12
CA ILE A 17 -6.44 6.32 0.90
C ILE A 17 -7.10 5.76 -0.37
N ALA A 18 -7.20 4.44 -0.50
CA ALA A 18 -7.79 3.81 -1.69
C ALA A 18 -9.26 4.21 -1.88
N SER A 19 -10.00 4.29 -0.77
CA SER A 19 -11.40 4.75 -0.75
C SER A 19 -11.54 6.22 -1.20
N SER A 20 -10.72 7.14 -0.66
CA SER A 20 -10.71 8.57 -1.01
C SER A 20 -10.33 8.79 -2.47
N LEU A 21 -9.27 8.11 -2.94
CA LEU A 21 -8.80 8.22 -4.32
C LEU A 21 -9.65 7.43 -5.32
N ARG A 22 -10.55 6.56 -4.84
CA ARG A 22 -11.40 5.66 -5.64
C ARG A 22 -10.61 4.86 -6.68
N THR A 23 -9.44 4.37 -6.28
CA THR A 23 -8.56 3.59 -7.15
C THR A 23 -7.93 2.45 -6.36
N PRO A 24 -7.79 1.26 -6.97
CA PRO A 24 -7.05 0.19 -6.33
C PRO A 24 -5.57 0.54 -6.21
N LEU A 25 -4.93 0.12 -5.12
CA LEU A 25 -3.53 0.39 -4.81
C LEU A 25 -2.74 -0.91 -4.65
N GLY A 26 -1.52 -0.94 -5.18
CA GLY A 26 -0.47 -1.85 -4.73
C GLY A 26 0.33 -1.14 -3.65
N VAL A 27 0.41 -1.73 -2.46
CA VAL A 27 1.03 -1.12 -1.28
C VAL A 27 2.20 -1.97 -0.81
N GLU A 28 3.37 -1.34 -0.75
CA GLU A 28 4.59 -1.88 -0.19
C GLU A 28 4.74 -1.31 1.23
N THR A 29 4.85 -2.20 2.21
CA THR A 29 5.24 -1.82 3.57
C THR A 29 6.09 -2.91 4.20
N TRP A 30 6.80 -2.56 5.27
CA TRP A 30 7.57 -3.53 6.04
C TRP A 30 6.69 -4.60 6.69
N ARG A 31 6.90 -5.87 6.29
CA ARG A 31 6.13 -7.05 6.74
C ARG A 31 6.86 -7.98 7.71
N ASN A 32 7.97 -7.54 8.31
CA ASN A 32 8.75 -8.36 9.26
C ASN A 32 8.53 -7.98 10.74
N GLY A 33 7.42 -7.34 11.05
CA GLY A 33 7.04 -7.07 12.43
C GLY A 33 6.35 -8.29 13.08
N ALA A 34 6.39 -8.37 14.41
CA ALA A 34 5.81 -9.48 15.18
C ALA A 34 4.27 -9.58 15.12
N ALA A 35 3.59 -8.62 14.51
CA ALA A 35 2.15 -8.58 14.41
C ALA A 35 1.66 -9.22 13.11
N LYS A 36 0.41 -9.68 13.11
CA LYS A 36 -0.23 -10.25 11.91
C LYS A 36 -0.36 -9.17 10.83
N ASP A 37 0.06 -9.49 9.61
CA ASP A 37 -0.20 -8.68 8.42
C ASP A 37 -1.71 -8.61 8.14
N ILE A 38 -2.19 -7.45 7.66
CA ILE A 38 -3.60 -7.25 7.36
C ILE A 38 -4.02 -8.10 6.15
N GLY A 39 -3.11 -8.30 5.20
CA GLY A 39 -3.38 -8.96 3.94
C GLY A 39 -4.06 -8.03 2.93
N SER A 40 -4.12 -8.48 1.68
CA SER A 40 -4.84 -7.78 0.63
C SER A 40 -6.32 -7.62 0.97
N GLN A 41 -6.85 -6.40 0.82
CA GLN A 41 -8.25 -6.05 1.09
C GLN A 41 -8.97 -5.80 -0.22
N CYS A 42 -10.15 -6.39 -0.39
CA CYS A 42 -10.86 -6.45 -1.66
C CYS A 42 -12.32 -6.06 -1.48
N GLY A 43 -12.80 -5.11 -2.30
CA GLY A 43 -14.17 -4.58 -2.26
C GLY A 43 -14.33 -3.34 -3.14
N ASP A 44 -15.57 -3.07 -3.59
CA ASP A 44 -16.11 -1.84 -4.21
C ASP A 44 -15.15 -0.94 -5.03
N GLY A 45 -14.22 -1.54 -5.78
CA GLY A 45 -13.27 -0.82 -6.65
C GLY A 45 -12.10 -0.12 -5.93
N ALA A 46 -11.96 -0.26 -4.61
CA ALA A 46 -10.90 0.33 -3.78
C ALA A 46 -9.94 -0.71 -3.18
N ASN A 47 -9.64 -1.77 -3.94
CA ASN A 47 -8.79 -2.87 -3.48
C ASN A 47 -7.38 -2.38 -3.08
N VAL A 48 -6.82 -2.95 -2.03
CA VAL A 48 -5.42 -2.74 -1.66
C VAL A 48 -4.68 -4.08 -1.64
N TYR A 49 -3.70 -4.21 -2.53
CA TYR A 49 -2.86 -5.39 -2.68
C TYR A 49 -1.55 -5.23 -1.94
N ASP A 50 -1.14 -6.23 -1.16
CA ASP A 50 0.19 -6.22 -0.55
C ASP A 50 1.27 -6.58 -1.56
N VAL A 51 2.17 -5.64 -1.85
CA VAL A 51 3.38 -5.89 -2.62
C VAL A 51 4.32 -6.77 -1.78
N THR A 52 4.81 -7.85 -2.37
CA THR A 52 5.67 -8.85 -1.68
C THR A 52 7.12 -8.81 -2.15
N LYS A 53 7.35 -8.29 -3.38
CA LYS A 53 8.67 -8.20 -3.99
C LYS A 53 8.79 -6.95 -4.86
N VAL A 54 9.92 -6.28 -4.71
CA VAL A 54 10.26 -5.03 -5.41
C VAL A 54 11.57 -5.21 -6.19
N GLN A 55 11.65 -4.59 -7.35
CA GLN A 55 12.83 -4.53 -8.24
C GLN A 55 13.45 -3.14 -8.19
N LEU A 56 14.76 -3.09 -7.92
CA LEU A 56 15.62 -1.94 -8.15
C LEU A 56 16.72 -2.30 -9.16
N PRO A 57 17.44 -1.33 -9.75
CA PRO A 57 18.56 -1.62 -10.64
C PRO A 57 19.63 -2.53 -10.00
N SER A 58 19.79 -2.48 -8.68
CA SER A 58 20.72 -3.32 -7.91
C SER A 58 20.22 -4.74 -7.66
N GLY A 59 18.96 -5.06 -7.99
CA GLY A 59 18.38 -6.38 -7.82
C GLY A 59 17.00 -6.36 -7.18
N ASN A 60 16.51 -7.56 -6.88
CA ASN A 60 15.20 -7.79 -6.28
C ASN A 60 15.30 -8.01 -4.78
N PHE A 61 14.33 -7.49 -4.03
CA PHE A 61 14.20 -7.80 -2.61
C PHE A 61 12.74 -8.03 -2.21
N SER A 62 12.57 -8.74 -1.11
CA SER A 62 11.25 -8.93 -0.49
C SER A 62 10.91 -7.72 0.37
N SER A 63 9.64 -7.33 0.38
CA SER A 63 9.12 -6.23 1.22
C SER A 63 9.30 -6.49 2.72
N SER A 64 9.58 -7.72 3.16
CA SER A 64 9.97 -8.01 4.56
C SER A 64 11.35 -7.45 4.94
N LYS A 65 12.18 -7.08 3.96
CA LYS A 65 13.53 -6.52 4.15
C LYS A 65 13.58 -5.01 3.94
N ASP A 66 12.46 -4.36 3.65
CA ASP A 66 12.38 -2.93 3.38
C ASP A 66 11.51 -2.23 4.42
N HIS A 67 11.96 -1.07 4.88
CA HIS A 67 11.26 -0.25 5.84
C HIS A 67 10.40 0.84 5.17
N SER A 68 10.46 0.95 3.84
CA SER A 68 9.61 1.87 3.11
C SER A 68 8.13 1.53 3.22
N LYS A 69 7.32 2.54 2.93
CA LYS A 69 5.86 2.52 3.04
C LYS A 69 5.31 3.39 1.93
N TRP A 70 4.95 2.76 0.83
CA TRP A 70 4.40 3.47 -0.32
C TRP A 70 3.29 2.69 -0.99
N GLY A 71 2.42 3.42 -1.68
CA GLY A 71 1.36 2.87 -2.49
C GLY A 71 1.40 3.47 -3.89
N VAL A 72 1.08 2.65 -4.90
CA VAL A 72 0.84 3.11 -6.26
C VAL A 72 -0.51 2.64 -6.74
N SER A 73 -1.18 3.48 -7.52
CA SER A 73 -2.41 3.07 -8.21
C SER A 73 -2.14 1.91 -9.15
N MET A 74 -3.04 0.93 -9.15
CA MET A 74 -3.04 -0.17 -10.13
C MET A 74 -3.77 0.21 -11.43
N LYS A 75 -4.20 1.47 -11.57
CA LYS A 75 -4.83 2.02 -12.76
C LYS A 75 -3.98 3.13 -13.35
N GLU A 76 -3.56 2.93 -14.59
CA GLU A 76 -2.76 3.90 -15.34
C GLU A 76 -3.45 5.27 -15.52
N SER A 77 -4.79 5.27 -15.65
CA SER A 77 -5.61 6.48 -15.78
C SER A 77 -5.65 7.34 -14.52
N MET A 78 -5.25 6.79 -13.37
CA MET A 78 -5.21 7.46 -12.07
C MET A 78 -3.80 7.29 -11.47
N PRO A 79 -2.75 7.92 -12.03
CA PRO A 79 -1.35 7.63 -11.69
C PRO A 79 -0.92 8.27 -10.36
N TYR A 80 -1.54 7.80 -9.27
CA TYR A 80 -1.21 8.22 -7.92
C TYR A 80 -0.06 7.41 -7.36
N THR A 81 0.83 8.12 -6.68
CA THR A 81 1.82 7.57 -5.75
C THR A 81 1.59 8.18 -4.38
N CYS A 82 1.59 7.34 -3.36
CA CYS A 82 1.44 7.74 -1.97
C CYS A 82 2.66 7.28 -1.17
N ILE A 83 3.22 8.15 -0.33
CA ILE A 83 4.27 7.82 0.64
C ILE A 83 3.69 8.00 2.03
N GLY A 84 3.80 6.98 2.88
CA GLY A 84 3.17 6.94 4.19
C GLY A 84 4.14 6.61 5.33
N ASP A 85 3.60 6.60 6.55
CA ASP A 85 4.36 6.36 7.79
C ASP A 85 3.89 5.12 8.58
N ILE A 86 2.80 4.48 8.14
CA ILE A 86 2.23 3.27 8.74
C ILE A 86 2.44 2.00 7.88
N ASN A 87 2.90 0.92 8.52
CA ASN A 87 2.92 -0.44 7.93
C ASN A 87 1.53 -1.07 7.88
N ARG A 88 1.30 -2.03 6.97
CA ARG A 88 0.05 -2.80 6.90
C ARG A 88 0.02 -4.00 7.87
N GLN A 89 0.18 -3.73 9.16
CA GLN A 89 0.11 -4.74 10.23
C GLN A 89 -0.95 -4.37 11.28
N THR A 90 -1.63 -5.38 11.84
CA THR A 90 -2.70 -5.20 12.84
C THR A 90 -2.30 -4.40 14.08
N SER A 91 -1.03 -4.45 14.49
CA SER A 91 -0.50 -3.63 15.59
C SER A 91 -0.54 -2.13 15.32
N GLN A 92 -0.57 -1.71 14.05
CA GLN A 92 -0.57 -0.31 13.65
C GLN A 92 -1.95 0.34 13.72
N PHE A 93 -3.02 -0.45 13.94
CA PHE A 93 -4.37 0.07 14.06
C PHE A 93 -4.56 1.08 15.19
N LYS A 94 -3.73 1.02 16.23
CA LYS A 94 -3.71 1.94 17.37
C LYS A 94 -2.63 3.01 17.27
N ARG A 95 -2.07 3.25 16.07
CA ARG A 95 -1.09 4.32 15.82
C ARG A 95 -1.74 5.40 14.95
N GLY A 96 -1.43 6.66 15.28
CA GLY A 96 -1.67 7.76 14.36
C GLY A 96 -0.64 7.74 13.24
N GLY A 97 -1.02 8.26 12.07
CA GLY A 97 -0.15 8.38 10.91
C GLY A 97 -0.93 8.84 9.68
N GLY A 98 -0.27 8.93 8.55
CA GLY A 98 -0.85 9.41 7.31
C GLY A 98 0.01 9.12 6.08
N ALA A 99 -0.47 9.61 4.95
CA ALA A 99 0.26 9.56 3.69
C ALA A 99 0.12 10.85 2.89
N ALA A 100 1.20 11.19 2.18
CA ALA A 100 1.19 12.21 1.15
C ALA A 100 1.04 11.51 -0.20
N CYS A 101 -0.03 11.86 -0.94
CA CYS A 101 -0.30 11.33 -2.27
C CYS A 101 -0.11 12.42 -3.32
N ILE A 102 0.50 12.05 -4.43
CA ILE A 102 0.74 12.92 -5.59
C ILE A 102 0.29 12.20 -6.86
N GLN A 103 -0.37 12.93 -7.76
CA GLN A 103 -0.67 12.45 -9.10
C GLN A 103 0.46 12.88 -10.04
N SER A 104 1.40 11.97 -10.30
CA SER A 104 2.56 12.23 -11.17
C SER A 104 2.86 10.99 -11.97
N LYS A 105 2.69 11.09 -13.29
CA LYS A 105 2.90 9.98 -14.20
C LYS A 105 4.31 9.41 -14.11
N ALA A 106 5.32 10.28 -14.04
CA ALA A 106 6.71 9.88 -13.97
C ALA A 106 7.02 9.09 -12.69
N LEU A 107 6.58 9.60 -11.53
CA LEU A 107 6.80 8.92 -10.25
C LEU A 107 6.01 7.61 -10.16
N TRP A 108 4.75 7.64 -10.60
CA TRP A 108 3.92 6.46 -10.68
C TRP A 108 4.56 5.39 -11.55
N THR A 109 5.04 5.72 -12.75
CA THR A 109 5.69 4.76 -13.65
C THR A 109 6.93 4.13 -13.00
N ALA A 110 7.76 4.93 -12.31
CA ALA A 110 8.95 4.43 -11.65
C ALA A 110 8.61 3.39 -10.56
N LEU A 111 7.66 3.71 -9.68
CA LEU A 111 7.29 2.81 -8.58
C LEU A 111 6.40 1.65 -9.04
N TYR A 112 5.47 1.88 -9.96
CA TYR A 112 4.64 0.81 -10.54
C TYR A 112 5.50 -0.26 -11.22
N ASN A 113 6.49 0.15 -12.02
CA ASN A 113 7.40 -0.78 -12.68
C ASN A 113 8.36 -1.49 -11.70
N SER A 114 8.50 -0.99 -10.48
CA SER A 114 9.27 -1.66 -9.42
C SER A 114 8.50 -2.81 -8.77
N VAL A 115 7.17 -2.88 -8.92
CA VAL A 115 6.35 -3.96 -8.36
C VAL A 115 6.58 -5.25 -9.16
N VAL A 116 7.16 -6.26 -8.52
CA VAL A 116 7.41 -7.57 -9.16
C VAL A 116 6.28 -8.54 -8.87
N THR A 117 5.92 -8.68 -7.60
CA THR A 117 4.81 -9.52 -7.16
C THR A 117 4.01 -8.84 -6.07
N PHE A 118 2.71 -9.08 -6.07
CA PHE A 118 1.79 -8.68 -5.01
C PHE A 118 0.80 -9.82 -4.73
N GLU A 119 0.22 -9.82 -3.54
CA GLU A 119 -0.83 -10.77 -3.17
C GLU A 119 -2.17 -10.29 -3.72
N GLY A 120 -2.77 -11.08 -4.62
CA GLY A 120 -4.10 -10.80 -5.16
C GLY A 120 -5.21 -11.04 -4.13
N CYS A 121 -6.44 -10.79 -4.55
CA CYS A 121 -7.62 -11.22 -3.80
C CYS A 121 -7.77 -12.74 -3.93
N ASN A 122 -7.83 -13.47 -2.83
CA ASN A 122 -8.26 -14.86 -2.86
C ASN A 122 -9.77 -14.87 -3.08
N ILE A 123 -10.18 -15.02 -4.35
CA ILE A 123 -11.56 -15.32 -4.69
C ILE A 123 -11.71 -16.81 -4.38
N ASN A 124 -12.10 -17.14 -3.14
CA ASN A 124 -12.72 -18.44 -2.92
C ASN A 124 -14.06 -18.37 -3.67
N GLY A 125 -14.13 -19.08 -4.80
CA GLY A 125 -15.35 -19.21 -5.61
C GLY A 125 -16.48 -19.88 -4.84
#